data_AF-A0A1U7PP21-F1
#
_entry.id   AF-A0A1U7PP21-F1
#
_cell.length_a   1.000
_cell.length_b   1.000
_cell.length_c   1.000
_cell.angle_alpha   90.00
_cell.angle_beta   90.00
_cell.angle_gamma   90.00
#
_symmetry.space_group_name_H-M   'P 1'
#
loop_
_entity.id
_entity.type
_entity.pdbx_description
1 polymer ?
#
loop_
_entity_poly.entity_id
_entity_poly.type
_entity_poly.pdbx_seq_one_letter_code
_entity_poly.pdbx_strand_id
1 'polypeptide(L)'
;RGFRGIKEVEGTLILLPTKKEKTRYGQQVARLRFRARAAIEPCISHLKRNHSLGLNFLKGVAGDIHNALLAGIGYNLKMRLNQIKQQILFWLEVVLKIFLGKYNFQNEKLAF
;
A
#
# COMPACT_ATOMS: atom_id res chain seq x y z
N ARG A 1 28.64 9.26 13.25
CA ARG A 1 28.20 10.16 12.15
C ARG A 1 28.23 9.33 10.86
N GLY A 2 27.10 9.10 10.21
CA GLY A 2 27.02 8.26 9.00
C GLY A 2 27.61 8.93 7.77
N PHE A 3 27.93 8.12 6.76
CA PHE A 3 28.45 8.57 5.47
C PHE A 3 27.46 9.52 4.78
N ARG A 4 27.94 10.68 4.29
CA ARG A 4 27.13 11.58 3.46
C ARG A 4 27.07 10.96 2.06
N GLY A 5 25.94 10.37 1.71
CA GLY A 5 25.71 9.74 0.41
C GLY A 5 25.88 10.71 -0.77
N ILE A 6 26.00 10.14 -1.96
CA ILE A 6 26.13 10.85 -3.24
C ILE A 6 24.89 11.74 -3.45
N LYS A 7 25.09 12.96 -3.96
CA LYS A 7 24.02 13.96 -4.16
C LYS A 7 23.35 13.90 -5.52
N GLU A 8 23.97 13.25 -6.49
CA GLU A 8 23.50 13.16 -7.86
C GLU A 8 23.93 11.82 -8.46
N VAL A 9 23.02 11.14 -9.15
CA VAL A 9 23.27 9.87 -9.82
C VAL A 9 22.73 9.99 -11.23
N GLU A 10 23.59 9.80 -12.24
CA GLU A 10 23.20 9.82 -13.65
C GLU A 10 22.37 11.07 -14.05
N GLY A 11 22.80 12.27 -13.62
CA GLY A 11 22.07 13.52 -13.86
C GLY A 11 20.83 13.74 -12.99
N THR A 12 20.48 12.78 -12.12
CA THR A 12 19.33 12.85 -11.23
C THR A 12 19.74 13.34 -9.85
N LEU A 13 19.24 14.51 -9.45
CA LEU A 13 19.50 15.09 -8.14
C LEU A 13 18.75 14.36 -7.01
N ILE A 14 19.51 13.90 -6.02
CA ILE A 14 18.97 13.25 -4.82
C ILE A 14 18.58 14.33 -3.81
N LEU A 15 17.28 14.59 -3.73
CA LEU A 15 16.71 15.50 -2.73
C LEU A 15 16.74 14.86 -1.34
N LEU A 16 17.26 15.60 -0.37
CA LEU A 16 17.25 15.24 1.06
C LEU A 16 16.32 16.19 1.84
N PRO A 17 15.65 15.72 2.89
CA PRO A 17 14.76 16.55 3.71
C PRO A 17 15.56 17.45 4.67
N THR A 18 16.41 18.32 4.14
CA THR A 18 17.33 19.15 4.94
C THR A 18 16.74 20.51 5.30
N LYS A 19 16.00 21.14 4.38
CA LYS A 19 15.39 22.47 4.59
C LYS A 19 13.88 22.39 4.37
N LYS A 20 13.11 23.11 5.18
CA LYS A 20 11.67 23.25 4.99
C LYS A 20 11.41 24.23 3.84
N GLU A 21 10.47 23.88 2.97
CA GLU A 21 9.99 24.76 1.92
C GLU A 21 9.30 26.00 2.52
N LYS A 22 9.48 27.15 1.86
CA LYS A 22 8.96 28.44 2.35
C LYS A 22 7.44 28.53 2.24
N THR A 23 6.86 27.97 1.18
CA THR A 23 5.41 28.03 0.92
C THR A 23 4.69 26.80 1.47
N ARG A 24 3.43 26.96 1.91
CA ARG A 24 2.60 25.83 2.37
C ARG A 24 2.43 24.75 1.30
N TYR A 25 2.25 25.17 0.04
CA TYR A 25 2.17 24.27 -1.10
C TYR A 25 3.47 23.46 -1.30
N GLY A 26 4.62 24.14 -1.31
CA GLY A 26 5.92 23.46 -1.45
C GLY A 26 6.16 22.44 -0.34
N GLN A 27 5.77 22.75 0.89
CA GLN A 27 5.87 21.80 2.00
C GLN A 27 4.98 20.58 1.79
N GLN A 28 3.77 20.73 1.23
CA GLN A 28 2.90 19.60 0.94
C GLN A 28 3.48 18.69 -0.14
N VAL A 29 4.00 19.27 -1.23
CA VAL A 29 4.67 18.53 -2.31
C VAL A 29 5.89 17.79 -1.76
N ALA A 30 6.75 18.46 -0.99
CA ALA A 30 7.91 17.85 -0.37
C ALA A 30 7.51 16.69 0.58
N ARG A 31 6.47 16.89 1.41
CA ARG A 31 5.95 15.83 2.29
C ARG A 31 5.48 14.60 1.51
N LEU A 32 4.70 14.78 0.45
CA LEU A 32 4.22 13.67 -0.38
C LEU A 32 5.39 12.89 -1.00
N ARG A 33 6.37 13.61 -1.56
CA ARG A 33 7.58 13.01 -2.15
C ARG A 33 8.38 12.20 -1.14
N PHE A 34 8.69 12.77 0.03
CA PHE A 34 9.49 12.08 1.05
C PHE A 34 8.73 10.93 1.71
N ARG A 35 7.40 11.03 1.87
CA ARG A 35 6.56 9.92 2.37
C ARG A 35 6.54 8.74 1.39
N ALA A 36 6.43 9.01 0.09
CA ALA A 36 6.50 7.96 -0.93
C ALA A 36 7.85 7.22 -0.85
N ARG A 37 8.97 7.95 -0.75
CA ARG A 37 10.29 7.34 -0.57
C ARG A 37 10.41 6.55 0.73
N ALA A 38 9.93 7.09 1.84
CA ALA A 38 9.98 6.44 3.15
C ALA A 38 9.18 5.13 3.19
N ALA A 39 8.19 4.95 2.32
CA ALA A 39 7.41 3.72 2.23
C ALA A 39 8.14 2.58 1.48
N ILE A 40 9.13 2.89 0.63
CA ILE A 40 9.82 1.90 -0.22
C ILE A 40 10.58 0.88 0.63
N GLU A 41 11.42 1.33 1.57
CA GLU A 41 12.25 0.44 2.39
C GLU A 41 11.40 -0.51 3.26
N PRO A 42 10.35 -0.03 3.97
CA PRO A 42 9.41 -0.92 4.65
C PRO A 42 8.75 -1.93 3.71
N CYS A 43 8.32 -1.52 2.51
CA CYS A 43 7.73 -2.43 1.53
C CYS A 43 8.71 -3.52 1.09
N ILE A 44 9.96 -3.17 0.76
CA ILE A 44 11.01 -4.14 0.40
C ILE A 44 11.31 -5.07 1.58
N SER A 45 11.42 -4.54 2.80
CA SER A 45 11.63 -5.35 4.01
C SER A 45 10.48 -6.33 4.25
N HIS A 46 9.24 -5.89 4.04
CA HIS A 46 8.06 -6.75 4.16
C HIS A 46 8.03 -7.82 3.08
N LEU A 47 8.34 -7.45 1.83
CA LEU A 47 8.46 -8.38 0.73
C LEU A 47 9.55 -9.44 0.99
N LYS A 48 10.70 -9.07 1.55
CA LYS A 48 11.78 -10.02 1.87
C LYS A 48 11.42 -11.00 2.98
N ARG A 49 10.73 -10.54 4.03
CA ARG A 49 10.42 -11.37 5.22
C ARG A 49 9.14 -12.18 5.10
N ASN A 50 8.09 -11.58 4.54
CA ASN A 50 6.73 -12.14 4.54
C ASN A 50 6.25 -12.56 3.14
N HIS A 51 7.06 -12.30 2.11
CA HIS A 51 6.83 -12.77 0.75
C HIS A 51 8.09 -13.47 0.26
N SER A 52 7.97 -14.27 -0.80
CA SER A 52 9.08 -15.12 -1.30
C SER A 52 10.23 -14.34 -1.96
N LEU A 53 10.36 -13.02 -1.73
CA LEU A 53 11.46 -12.22 -2.26
C LEU A 53 12.80 -12.56 -1.59
N GLY A 54 12.79 -13.02 -0.34
CA GLY A 54 14.00 -13.34 0.42
C GLY A 54 14.66 -14.68 0.07
N LEU A 55 13.88 -15.66 -0.41
CA LEU A 55 14.36 -16.99 -0.78
C LEU A 55 14.15 -17.17 -2.29
N ASN A 56 15.23 -17.18 -3.07
CA ASN A 56 15.16 -17.46 -4.50
C ASN A 56 15.57 -18.92 -4.78
N PHE A 57 14.66 -19.68 -5.37
CA PHE A 57 14.88 -21.06 -5.79
C PHE A 57 15.20 -21.18 -7.30
N LEU A 58 15.14 -20.07 -8.03
CA LEU A 58 15.42 -20.00 -9.46
C LEU A 58 16.92 -19.76 -9.71
N LYS A 59 17.44 -20.28 -10.83
CA LYS A 59 18.87 -20.24 -11.13
C LYS A 59 19.30 -18.93 -11.79
N GLY A 60 20.35 -18.32 -11.22
CA GLY A 60 21.07 -17.19 -11.81
C GLY A 60 20.29 -15.86 -11.81
N VAL A 61 20.88 -14.85 -12.46
CA VAL A 61 20.35 -13.46 -12.49
C VAL A 61 18.95 -13.39 -13.09
N ALA A 62 18.68 -14.17 -14.13
CA ALA A 62 17.33 -14.25 -14.69
C ALA A 62 16.33 -14.74 -13.63
N GLY A 63 16.69 -15.75 -12.84
CA GLY A 63 15.86 -16.24 -11.74
C GLY A 63 15.58 -15.18 -10.67
N ASP A 64 16.59 -14.40 -10.29
CA ASP A 64 16.44 -13.30 -9.32
C ASP A 64 15.42 -12.26 -9.79
N ILE A 65 15.49 -11.87 -11.07
CA ILE A 65 14.56 -10.91 -11.68
C ILE A 65 13.13 -11.45 -11.64
N HIS A 66 12.92 -12.70 -12.06
CA HIS A 66 11.58 -13.31 -12.07
C HIS A 66 11.02 -13.48 -10.66
N ASN A 67 11.82 -13.92 -9.69
CA ASN A 67 11.38 -14.05 -8.30
C ASN A 67 10.95 -12.69 -7.73
N ALA A 68 11.73 -11.64 -8.01
CA ALA A 68 11.40 -10.29 -7.57
C ALA A 68 10.09 -9.77 -8.18
N LEU A 69 9.89 -10.00 -9.48
CA LEU A 69 8.69 -9.61 -10.19
C LEU A 69 7.45 -10.34 -9.65
N LEU A 70 7.52 -11.67 -9.52
CA LEU A 70 6.41 -12.49 -9.03
C LEU A 70 6.06 -12.18 -7.56
N ALA A 71 7.05 -11.98 -6.71
CA ALA A 71 6.82 -11.58 -5.31
C ALA A 71 6.10 -10.21 -5.24
N GLY A 72 6.50 -9.25 -6.07
CA GLY A 72 5.85 -7.95 -6.19
C GLY A 72 4.40 -8.04 -6.70
N ILE A 73 4.17 -8.85 -7.74
CA ILE A 73 2.82 -9.10 -8.28
C ILE A 73 1.93 -9.72 -7.20
N GLY A 74 2.40 -10.76 -6.51
CA GLY A 74 1.64 -11.43 -5.46
C GLY A 74 1.29 -10.50 -4.30
N TYR A 75 2.20 -9.61 -3.91
CA TYR A 75 1.94 -8.58 -2.89
C TYR A 75 0.84 -7.61 -3.32
N ASN A 76 0.92 -7.08 -4.54
CA ASN A 76 -0.08 -6.17 -5.08
C ASN A 76 -1.45 -6.84 -5.21
N LEU A 77 -1.48 -8.10 -5.66
CA LEU A 77 -2.72 -8.88 -5.77
C LEU A 77 -3.36 -9.09 -4.39
N LYS A 78 -2.58 -9.45 -3.37
CA LYS A 78 -3.06 -9.59 -1.99
C LYS A 78 -3.69 -8.29 -1.47
N MET A 79 -3.08 -7.14 -1.75
CA MET A 79 -3.66 -5.84 -1.36
C MET A 79 -5.01 -5.60 -2.05
N ARG A 80 -5.12 -5.87 -3.36
CA ARG A 80 -6.37 -5.73 -4.10
C ARG A 80 -7.46 -6.67 -3.62
N LEU A 81 -7.14 -7.94 -3.38
CA LEU A 81 -8.08 -8.91 -2.86
C LEU A 81 -8.57 -8.53 -1.45
N ASN A 82 -7.70 -7.98 -0.61
CA ASN A 82 -8.11 -7.46 0.70
C ASN A 82 -9.08 -6.27 0.56
N GLN A 83 -8.87 -5.36 -0.38
CA GLN A 83 -9.81 -4.25 -0.65
C GLN A 83 -11.17 -4.77 -1.12
N ILE A 84 -11.17 -5.73 -2.06
CA ILE A 84 -12.40 -6.36 -2.57
C ILE A 84 -13.14 -7.05 -1.42
N LYS A 85 -12.43 -7.80 -0.57
CA LYS A 85 -13.03 -8.45 0.62
C LYS A 85 -13.74 -7.45 1.52
N GLN A 86 -13.09 -6.33 1.84
CA GLN A 86 -13.72 -5.29 2.68
C GLN A 86 -14.95 -4.68 2.01
N GLN A 87 -14.90 -4.45 0.70
CA GLN A 87 -16.03 -3.93 -0.05
C GLN A 87 -17.23 -4.90 -0.03
N ILE A 88 -16.99 -6.20 -0.18
CA ILE A 88 -18.02 -7.24 -0.12
C ILE A 88 -18.67 -7.27 1.27
N LEU A 89 -17.86 -7.27 2.35
CA LEU A 89 -18.36 -7.27 3.72
C LEU A 89 -19.23 -6.04 4.00
N PHE A 90 -18.78 -4.87 3.57
CA PHE A 90 -19.55 -3.63 3.71
C PHE A 90 -20.92 -3.71 3.01
N TRP A 91 -20.96 -4.18 1.75
CA TRP A 91 -22.22 -4.34 1.02
C TRP A 91 -23.15 -5.36 1.67
N LEU A 92 -22.60 -6.46 2.18
CA LEU A 92 -23.37 -7.48 2.89
C LEU A 92 -24.03 -6.89 4.15
N GLU A 93 -23.29 -6.11 4.94
CA GLU A 93 -23.82 -5.42 6.11
C GLU A 93 -24.94 -4.42 5.75
N VAL A 94 -24.77 -3.66 4.67
CA VAL A 94 -25.78 -2.72 4.18
C VAL A 94 -27.06 -3.46 3.79
N VAL A 95 -26.94 -4.55 3.02
CA VAL A 95 -28.09 -5.36 2.59
C VAL A 95 -28.83 -5.95 3.79
N LEU A 96 -28.11 -6.51 4.77
CA LEU A 96 -28.71 -7.04 5.99
C LEU A 96 -29.45 -5.97 6.78
N LYS A 97 -28.88 -4.76 6.93
CA LYS A 97 -29.54 -3.64 7.62
C LYS A 97 -30.80 -3.18 6.89
N ILE A 98 -30.78 -3.10 5.57
CA ILE A 98 -31.98 -2.75 4.78
C ILE A 98 -33.07 -3.81 4.97
N PHE A 99 -32.69 -5.09 4.96
CA PHE A 99 -33.64 -6.19 5.15
C PHE A 99 -34.25 -6.18 6.56
N LEU A 100 -33.43 -6.04 7.60
CA LEU A 100 -33.88 -5.92 9.00
C LEU A 100 -34.75 -4.69 9.22
N GLY A 101 -34.39 -3.54 8.63
CA GLY A 101 -35.18 -2.32 8.69
C GLY A 101 -36.56 -2.49 8.05
N LYS A 102 -36.64 -3.16 6.89
CA LYS A 102 -37.93 -3.50 6.25
C LYS A 102 -38.77 -4.45 7.11
N TYR A 103 -38.14 -5.47 7.70
CA TYR A 103 -38.83 -6.42 8.56
C TYR A 103 -39.39 -5.75 9.83
N ASN A 104 -38.60 -4.89 10.47
CA ASN A 104 -39.05 -4.14 11.65
C ASN A 104 -40.21 -3.19 11.32
N PHE A 105 -40.15 -2.49 10.18
CA PHE A 105 -41.23 -1.60 9.73
C PHE A 105 -42.52 -2.34 9.38
N GLN A 106 -42.43 -3.55 8.81
CA GLN A 106 -43.61 -4.39 8.58
C GLN A 106 -44.22 -4.90 9.89
N ASN A 107 -43.41 -5.29 10.87
CA ASN A 107 -43.90 -5.71 12.18
C ASN A 107 -44.57 -4.57 12.96
N GLU A 108 -44.03 -3.35 12.91
CA GLU A 108 -44.69 -2.18 13.53
C GLU A 108 -46.06 -1.94 12.91
N LYS A 109 -46.22 -2.07 11.59
CA LYS A 109 -47.54 -1.91 10.92
C LYS A 109 -48.56 -3.00 11.26
N LEU A 110 -48.12 -4.20 11.63
CA LEU A 110 -49.00 -5.32 12.01
C LEU A 110 -49.37 -5.30 13.51
N ALA A 111 -48.66 -4.49 14.31
CA ALA A 111 -48.90 -4.33 15.74
C ALA A 111 -49.96 -3.25 16.08
N PHE A 112 -50.49 -2.55 15.08
CA PHE A 112 -51.61 -1.60 15.19
C PHE A 112 -52.91 -2.18 14.64
#